data_AF-A0A1I7YK35-F1
#
_entry.id   AF-A0A1I7YK35-F1
#
_cell.length_a   1.000
_cell.length_b   1.000
_cell.length_c   1.000
_cell.angle_alpha   90.00
_cell.angle_beta   90.00
_cell.angle_gamma   90.00
#
_symmetry.space_group_name_H-M   'P 1'
#
loop_
_entity.id
_entity.type
_entity.pdbx_description
1 polymer ?
#
loop_
_entity_poly.entity_id
_entity_poly.type
_entity_poly.pdbx_seq_one_letter_code
_entity_poly.pdbx_strand_id
1 'polypeptide(L)'
;MDRLASIAALDQVAVFLGAKALELCTPMERTSMEVFLKSEPHSEAVEIADEVALNFTNGEKDLLNVWQNLNDTESERRFYLSKYSQLSESNQTVLRDSFQQIFNAFLSSSPPPHILKFLTTIPQKDLLRLTRLAEELKDDEMKKIVNENIQRLQITAAESAEIRQFMFGVYRIL
;
A
#
# COMPACT_ATOMS: atom_id res chain seq x y z
N MET A 1 -7.88 -11.25 -2.91
CA MET A 1 -8.18 -10.22 -3.93
C MET A 1 -7.63 -10.73 -5.26
N ASP A 2 -8.37 -10.64 -6.36
CA ASP A 2 -7.97 -11.24 -7.64
C ASP A 2 -7.08 -10.28 -8.43
N ARG A 3 -5.98 -10.84 -8.97
CA ARG A 3 -4.86 -10.14 -9.58
C ARG A 3 -5.30 -9.20 -10.69
N LEU A 4 -6.31 -9.60 -11.47
CA LEU A 4 -6.77 -8.84 -12.63
C LEU A 4 -7.60 -7.60 -12.26
N ALA A 5 -8.31 -7.62 -11.12
CA ALA A 5 -9.04 -6.45 -10.66
C ALA A 5 -8.09 -5.39 -10.09
N SER A 6 -7.03 -5.82 -9.39
CA SER A 6 -5.98 -4.91 -8.91
C SER A 6 -5.11 -4.34 -10.03
N ILE A 7 -4.93 -5.07 -11.15
CA ILE A 7 -4.27 -4.58 -12.36
C ILE A 7 -5.06 -3.42 -13.00
N ALA A 8 -6.39 -3.51 -12.97
CA ALA A 8 -7.27 -2.53 -13.61
C ALA A 8 -7.47 -1.24 -12.80
N ALA A 9 -7.10 -1.23 -11.51
CA ALA A 9 -7.17 -0.07 -10.61
C ALA A 9 -5.76 0.42 -10.22
N LEU A 10 -4.81 0.36 -11.17
CA LEU A 10 -3.40 0.65 -10.91
C LEU A 10 -3.17 2.12 -10.52
N ASP A 11 -4.02 3.03 -11.00
CA ASP A 11 -4.10 4.44 -10.57
C ASP A 11 -4.35 4.55 -9.05
N GLN A 12 -5.33 3.80 -8.54
CA GLN A 12 -5.66 3.80 -7.11
C GLN A 12 -4.54 3.16 -6.28
N VAL A 13 -3.90 2.12 -6.81
CA VAL A 13 -2.70 1.51 -6.20
C VAL A 13 -1.56 2.52 -6.13
N ALA A 14 -1.29 3.26 -7.20
CA ALA A 14 -0.25 4.28 -7.23
C ALA A 14 -0.52 5.42 -6.23
N VAL A 15 -1.77 5.91 -6.15
CA VAL A 15 -2.20 6.92 -5.17
C VAL A 15 -2.03 6.40 -3.74
N PHE A 16 -2.47 5.16 -3.48
CA PHE A 16 -2.32 4.54 -2.17
C PHE A 16 -0.86 4.39 -1.76
N LEU A 17 0.00 3.88 -2.65
CA LEU A 17 1.44 3.76 -2.41
C LEU A 17 2.10 5.13 -2.18
N GLY A 18 1.71 6.14 -2.97
CA GLY A 18 2.12 7.53 -2.80
C GLY A 18 1.81 8.08 -1.40
N ALA A 19 0.56 7.95 -0.98
CA ALA A 19 0.12 8.37 0.35
C ALA A 19 0.87 7.62 1.45
N LYS A 20 1.09 6.31 1.28
CA LYS A 20 1.77 5.49 2.30
C LYS A 20 3.25 5.77 2.42
N ALA A 21 3.95 6.11 1.35
CA ALA A 21 5.35 6.48 1.45
C ALA A 21 5.58 7.80 2.18
N LEU A 22 4.62 8.72 2.15
CA LEU A 22 4.68 9.93 2.99
C LEU A 22 4.71 9.59 4.48
N GLU A 23 4.04 8.51 4.88
CA GLU A 23 3.95 8.05 6.27
C GLU A 23 5.12 7.13 6.65
N LEU A 24 5.46 6.18 5.77
CA LEU A 24 6.32 5.04 6.09
C LEU A 24 7.78 5.19 5.65
N CYS A 25 8.05 5.98 4.61
CA CYS A 25 9.36 6.01 3.97
C CYS A 25 10.21 7.21 4.43
N THR A 26 11.51 6.99 4.55
CA THR A 26 12.49 8.08 4.64
C THR A 26 12.44 8.95 3.39
N PRO A 27 12.94 10.20 3.42
CA PRO A 27 12.97 11.05 2.23
C PRO A 27 13.70 10.40 1.04
N MET A 28 14.74 9.61 1.29
CA MET A 28 15.50 8.94 0.23
C MET A 28 14.71 7.77 -0.39
N GLU A 29 14.03 6.98 0.44
CA GLU A 29 13.13 5.92 -0.03
C GLU A 29 11.92 6.48 -0.77
N ARG A 30 11.40 7.65 -0.35
CA ARG A 30 10.35 8.37 -1.08
C ARG A 30 10.80 8.78 -2.46
N THR A 31 11.98 9.39 -2.59
CA THR A 31 12.53 9.74 -3.90
C THR A 31 12.71 8.51 -4.78
N SER A 32 13.23 7.41 -4.22
CA SER A 32 13.38 6.15 -4.97
C SER A 32 12.03 5.56 -5.40
N MET A 33 11.01 5.62 -4.54
CA MET A 33 9.67 5.17 -4.87
C MET A 33 9.01 6.07 -5.93
N GLU A 34 9.15 7.39 -5.83
CA GLU A 34 8.64 8.31 -6.84
C GLU A 34 9.32 8.07 -8.20
N VAL A 35 10.63 7.87 -8.21
CA VAL A 35 11.37 7.52 -9.44
C VAL A 35 10.88 6.19 -10.01
N PHE A 36 10.65 5.19 -9.15
CA PHE A 36 10.10 3.91 -9.56
C PHE A 36 8.69 4.04 -10.16
N LEU A 37 7.76 4.71 -9.46
CA LEU A 37 6.38 4.90 -9.93
C LEU A 37 6.27 5.81 -11.17
N LYS A 38 7.24 6.71 -11.39
CA LYS A 38 7.31 7.58 -12.59
C LYS A 38 8.14 6.97 -13.73
N SER A 39 8.71 5.78 -13.54
CA SER A 39 9.49 5.10 -14.58
C SER A 39 8.60 4.22 -15.45
N GLU A 40 9.01 3.97 -16.69
CA GLU A 40 8.34 2.99 -17.55
C GLU A 40 8.54 1.56 -17.01
N PRO A 41 7.49 0.72 -16.99
CA PRO A 41 6.17 0.89 -17.62
C PRO A 41 5.09 1.52 -16.72
N HIS A 42 5.44 2.05 -15.55
CA HIS A 42 4.48 2.48 -14.53
C HIS A 42 3.75 3.77 -14.89
N SER A 43 4.46 4.75 -15.45
CA SER A 43 3.87 5.99 -15.95
C SER A 43 2.83 5.72 -17.04
N GLU A 44 3.18 4.94 -18.07
CA GLU A 44 2.27 4.55 -19.15
C GLU A 44 1.06 3.76 -18.61
N ALA A 45 1.27 2.86 -17.65
CA ALA A 45 0.19 2.08 -17.04
C ALA A 45 -0.79 2.97 -16.24
N VAL A 46 -0.32 4.01 -15.56
CA VAL A 46 -1.18 4.98 -14.86
C VAL A 46 -1.97 5.81 -15.87
N GLU A 47 -1.34 6.29 -16.94
CA GLU A 47 -2.02 7.04 -18.01
C GLU A 47 -3.15 6.21 -18.65
N ILE A 48 -2.90 4.93 -18.95
CA ILE A 48 -3.93 4.02 -19.46
C ILE A 48 -5.09 3.86 -18.47
N ALA A 49 -4.81 3.70 -17.18
CA ALA A 49 -5.84 3.58 -16.15
C ALA A 49 -6.67 4.87 -16.00
N ASP A 50 -6.02 6.03 -16.03
CA ASP A 50 -6.67 7.34 -15.99
C ASP A 50 -7.57 7.56 -17.20
N GLU A 51 -7.12 7.21 -18.41
CA GLU A 51 -7.93 7.29 -19.63
C GLU A 51 -9.18 6.40 -19.53
N VAL A 52 -9.06 5.19 -18.98
CA VAL A 52 -10.19 4.30 -18.74
C VAL A 52 -11.19 4.94 -17.79
N ALA A 53 -10.72 5.52 -16.69
CA ALA A 53 -11.55 6.17 -15.68
C ALA A 53 -12.24 7.43 -16.20
N LEU A 54 -11.55 8.24 -17.01
CA LEU A 54 -12.11 9.42 -17.66
C LEU A 54 -13.28 9.06 -18.61
N ASN A 55 -13.19 7.90 -19.24
CA ASN A 55 -14.21 7.38 -20.17
C ASN A 55 -15.40 6.70 -19.48
N PHE A 56 -15.45 6.66 -18.14
CA PHE A 56 -16.64 6.17 -17.45
C PHE A 56 -17.84 7.08 -17.69
N THR A 57 -18.97 6.46 -18.02
CA THR A 57 -20.24 7.18 -18.10
C THR A 57 -20.70 7.64 -16.72
N ASN A 58 -21.58 8.64 -16.65
CA ASN A 58 -22.12 9.10 -15.36
C ASN A 58 -22.83 7.97 -14.59
N GLY A 59 -23.55 7.08 -15.30
CA GLY A 59 -24.20 5.93 -14.66
C GLY A 59 -23.20 4.92 -14.09
N GLU A 60 -22.06 4.72 -14.75
CA GLU A 60 -20.99 3.85 -14.22
C GLU A 60 -20.31 4.47 -12.99
N LYS A 61 -20.11 5.79 -12.99
CA LYS A 61 -19.59 6.53 -11.83
C LYS A 61 -20.55 6.44 -10.65
N ASP A 62 -21.86 6.58 -10.89
CA ASP A 62 -22.89 6.45 -9.85
C ASP A 62 -22.92 5.03 -9.28
N LEU A 63 -22.82 4.00 -10.12
CA LEU A 63 -22.74 2.60 -9.66
C LEU A 63 -21.49 2.33 -8.82
N LEU A 64 -20.32 2.82 -9.25
CA LEU A 64 -19.09 2.73 -8.48
C LEU A 64 -19.22 3.40 -7.10
N ASN A 65 -19.78 4.60 -7.05
CA ASN A 65 -20.02 5.29 -5.79
C ASN A 65 -20.95 4.49 -4.86
N VAL A 66 -21.99 3.86 -5.40
CA VAL A 66 -22.89 3.01 -4.61
C VAL A 66 -22.15 1.80 -4.07
N TRP A 67 -21.37 1.09 -4.90
CA TRP A 67 -20.63 -0.08 -4.45
C TRP A 67 -19.58 0.26 -3.39
N GLN A 68 -18.85 1.36 -3.57
CA GLN A 68 -17.86 1.83 -2.59
C GLN A 68 -18.51 2.17 -1.25
N ASN A 69 -19.67 2.84 -1.27
CA ASN A 69 -20.40 3.16 -0.04
C ASN A 69 -20.96 1.91 0.66
N LEU A 70 -21.26 0.86 -0.09
CA LEU A 70 -21.74 -0.42 0.45
C LEU A 70 -20.61 -1.41 0.76
N ASN A 71 -19.35 -1.06 0.50
CA ASN A 71 -18.21 -1.96 0.50
C ASN A 71 -18.43 -3.23 -0.36
N ASP A 72 -19.15 -3.10 -1.47
CA ASP A 72 -19.43 -4.20 -2.41
C ASP A 72 -18.23 -4.43 -3.35
N THR A 73 -17.19 -4.98 -2.75
CA THR A 73 -15.90 -5.26 -3.42
C THR A 73 -16.01 -6.24 -4.59
N GLU A 74 -17.01 -7.11 -4.62
CA GLU A 74 -17.19 -8.09 -5.71
C GLU A 74 -17.79 -7.42 -6.96
N SER A 75 -18.73 -6.50 -6.78
CA SER A 75 -19.30 -5.73 -7.90
C SER A 75 -18.28 -4.78 -8.50
N GLU A 76 -17.53 -4.04 -7.68
CA GLU A 76 -16.42 -3.18 -8.14
C GLU A 76 -15.39 -3.99 -8.93
N ARG A 77 -15.00 -5.14 -8.39
CA ARG A 77 -14.06 -6.06 -9.03
C ARG A 77 -14.56 -6.48 -10.43
N ARG A 78 -15.82 -6.88 -10.57
CA ARG A 78 -16.38 -7.28 -11.87
C ARG A 78 -16.40 -6.13 -12.87
N PHE A 79 -16.70 -4.93 -12.40
CA PHE A 79 -16.69 -3.72 -13.23
C PHE A 79 -15.29 -3.46 -13.79
N TYR A 80 -14.26 -3.42 -12.95
CA TYR A 80 -12.89 -3.17 -13.39
C TYR A 80 -12.35 -4.28 -14.32
N LEU A 81 -12.71 -5.55 -14.07
CA LEU A 81 -12.41 -6.65 -14.99
C LEU A 81 -13.04 -6.47 -16.36
N SER A 82 -14.30 -6.03 -16.39
CA SER A 82 -14.97 -5.72 -17.65
C SER A 82 -14.25 -4.62 -18.41
N LYS A 83 -13.84 -3.54 -17.74
CA LYS A 83 -13.10 -2.43 -18.36
C LYS A 83 -11.74 -2.89 -18.90
N TYR A 84 -11.01 -3.68 -18.11
CA TYR A 84 -9.73 -4.27 -18.55
C TYR A 84 -9.88 -5.14 -19.80
N SER A 85 -10.92 -5.99 -19.87
CA SER A 85 -11.14 -6.87 -21.02
C SER A 85 -11.47 -6.14 -22.33
N GLN A 86 -11.86 -4.87 -22.24
CA GLN A 86 -12.19 -4.03 -23.40
C GLN A 86 -10.96 -3.28 -23.94
N LEU A 87 -9.83 -3.32 -23.23
CA LEU A 87 -8.58 -2.69 -23.66
C LEU A 87 -7.89 -3.46 -24.78
N SER A 88 -7.03 -2.77 -25.53
CA SER A 88 -6.14 -3.40 -26.51
C SER A 88 -5.17 -4.37 -25.81
N GLU A 89 -4.72 -5.42 -26.51
CA GLU A 89 -3.73 -6.37 -25.97
C GLU A 89 -2.43 -5.69 -25.52
N SER A 90 -2.04 -4.61 -26.21
CA SER A 90 -0.89 -3.79 -25.84
C SER A 90 -1.10 -3.14 -24.47
N ASN A 91 -2.23 -2.45 -24.27
CA ASN A 91 -2.54 -1.76 -23.01
C ASN A 91 -2.72 -2.75 -21.86
N GLN A 92 -3.34 -3.91 -22.11
CA GLN A 92 -3.44 -4.99 -21.14
C GLN A 92 -2.05 -5.49 -20.71
N THR A 93 -1.12 -5.60 -21.65
CA THR A 93 0.26 -6.04 -21.36
C THR A 93 1.00 -5.02 -20.50
N VAL A 94 0.93 -3.73 -20.83
CA VAL A 94 1.54 -2.65 -20.03
C VAL A 94 1.02 -2.65 -18.59
N LEU A 95 -0.31 -2.70 -18.42
CA LEU A 95 -0.94 -2.76 -17.10
C LEU A 95 -0.51 -4.00 -16.30
N ARG A 96 -0.52 -5.18 -16.92
CA ARG A 96 -0.11 -6.44 -16.29
C ARG A 96 1.35 -6.41 -15.87
N ASP A 97 2.24 -5.95 -16.74
CA ASP A 97 3.68 -5.95 -16.51
C ASP A 97 4.06 -4.93 -15.43
N SER A 98 3.47 -3.74 -15.46
CA SER A 98 3.57 -2.72 -14.41
C SER A 98 3.11 -3.27 -13.06
N PHE A 99 1.92 -3.87 -13.00
CA PHE A 99 1.43 -4.50 -11.76
C PHE A 99 2.35 -5.61 -11.27
N GLN A 100 2.86 -6.45 -12.17
CA GLN A 100 3.72 -7.56 -11.79
C GLN A 100 5.07 -7.07 -11.25
N GLN A 101 5.62 -5.98 -11.80
CA GLN A 101 6.83 -5.35 -11.27
C GLN A 101 6.59 -4.73 -9.89
N ILE A 102 5.49 -3.99 -9.68
CA ILE A 102 5.11 -3.46 -8.36
C ILE A 102 4.94 -4.61 -7.35
N PHE A 103 4.21 -5.65 -7.74
CA PHE A 103 3.95 -6.81 -6.90
C PHE A 103 5.24 -7.57 -6.54
N ASN A 104 6.13 -7.75 -7.50
CA ASN A 104 7.42 -8.39 -7.26
C ASN A 104 8.33 -7.54 -6.38
N ALA A 105 8.35 -6.21 -6.57
CA ALA A 105 9.08 -5.30 -5.69
C ALA A 105 8.57 -5.41 -4.24
N PHE A 106 7.24 -5.50 -4.07
CA PHE A 106 6.64 -5.71 -2.75
C PHE A 106 7.04 -7.07 -2.14
N LEU A 107 6.92 -8.17 -2.89
CA LEU A 107 7.24 -9.52 -2.41
C LEU A 107 8.74 -9.77 -2.16
N SER A 108 9.61 -9.10 -2.92
CA SER A 108 11.06 -9.27 -2.79
C SER A 108 11.69 -8.34 -1.77
N SER A 109 10.96 -7.34 -1.30
CA SER A 109 11.43 -6.44 -0.24
C SER A 109 11.42 -7.16 1.11
N SER A 110 12.57 -7.16 1.79
CA SER A 110 12.66 -7.51 3.21
C SER A 110 12.79 -6.24 4.02
N PRO A 111 12.11 -6.12 5.17
CA PRO A 111 12.33 -4.99 6.06
C PRO A 111 13.81 -4.94 6.46
N PRO A 112 14.36 -3.74 6.71
CA PRO A 112 15.71 -3.57 7.25
C PRO A 112 15.99 -4.55 8.41
N PRO A 113 17.21 -5.11 8.52
CA PRO A 113 17.52 -6.14 9.51
C PRO A 113 17.17 -5.79 10.95
N HIS A 114 17.27 -4.50 11.32
CA HIS A 114 16.91 -4.02 12.65
C HIS A 114 15.39 -3.99 12.90
N ILE A 115 14.58 -3.73 11.87
CA ILE A 115 13.11 -3.87 11.92
C ILE A 115 12.74 -5.34 12.03
N LEU A 116 13.36 -6.22 11.22
CA LEU A 116 13.15 -7.66 11.32
C LEU A 116 13.48 -8.18 12.72
N LYS A 117 14.64 -7.78 13.28
CA LYS A 117 15.06 -8.10 14.64
C LYS A 117 14.05 -7.62 15.68
N PHE A 118 13.51 -6.40 15.52
CA PHE A 118 12.46 -5.90 16.40
C PHE A 118 11.19 -6.75 16.33
N LEU A 119 10.70 -7.06 15.13
CA LEU A 119 9.49 -7.86 14.91
C LEU A 119 9.61 -9.29 15.46
N THR A 120 10.80 -9.88 15.42
CA THR A 120 11.04 -11.22 16.01
C THR A 120 11.22 -11.18 17.52
N THR A 121 11.53 -10.02 18.10
CA THR A 121 11.83 -9.89 19.54
C THR A 121 10.64 -9.34 20.34
N ILE A 122 9.74 -8.60 19.71
CA ILE A 122 8.54 -8.07 20.36
C ILE A 122 7.63 -9.23 20.83
N PRO A 123 7.24 -9.27 22.12
CA PRO A 123 6.36 -10.30 22.63
C PRO A 123 5.01 -10.31 21.92
N GLN A 124 4.45 -11.50 21.66
CA GLN A 124 3.13 -11.64 21.02
C GLN A 124 2.02 -10.88 21.77
N LYS A 125 2.08 -10.83 23.11
CA LYS A 125 1.15 -10.04 23.93
C LYS A 125 1.20 -8.54 23.61
N ASP A 126 2.38 -8.01 23.28
CA ASP A 126 2.56 -6.59 22.99
C ASP A 126 2.11 -6.30 21.55
N LEU A 127 2.31 -7.24 20.60
CA LEU A 127 1.73 -7.17 19.26
C LEU A 127 0.19 -7.13 19.28
N LEU A 128 -0.45 -8.01 20.06
CA LEU A 128 -1.91 -8.02 20.20
C LEU A 128 -2.44 -6.73 20.85
N ARG A 129 -1.70 -6.19 21.83
CA ARG A 129 -2.03 -4.89 22.44
C ARG A 129 -1.89 -3.75 21.44
N LEU A 130 -0.87 -3.75 20.60
CA LEU A 130 -0.71 -2.74 19.55
C LEU A 130 -1.87 -2.76 18.57
N THR A 131 -2.34 -3.94 18.13
CA THR A 131 -3.51 -4.06 17.25
C THR A 131 -4.74 -3.42 17.90
N ARG A 132 -5.04 -3.79 19.14
CA ARG A 132 -6.20 -3.25 19.86
C ARG A 132 -6.10 -1.74 20.09
N LEU A 133 -4.92 -1.24 20.45
CA LEU A 133 -4.73 0.20 20.69
C LEU A 133 -4.83 1.01 19.41
N ALA A 134 -4.46 0.43 18.27
CA ALA A 134 -4.64 1.05 16.97
C ALA A 134 -6.12 1.23 16.63
N GLU A 135 -6.94 0.18 16.81
CA GLU A 135 -8.40 0.24 16.66
C GLU A 135 -9.05 1.28 17.60
N GLU A 136 -8.49 1.43 18.81
CA GLU A 136 -8.95 2.41 19.81
C GLU A 136 -8.34 3.82 19.62
N LEU A 137 -7.52 4.05 18.58
CA LEU A 137 -6.83 5.31 18.28
C LEU A 137 -5.96 5.87 19.44
N LYS A 138 -5.34 4.98 20.22
CA LYS A 138 -4.54 5.32 21.41
C LYS A 138 -3.05 5.44 21.12
N ASP A 139 -2.68 6.44 20.33
CA ASP A 139 -1.32 6.63 19.82
C ASP A 139 -0.24 6.72 20.91
N ASP A 140 -0.52 7.40 22.03
CA ASP A 140 0.50 7.59 23.08
C ASP A 140 0.80 6.30 23.85
N GLU A 141 -0.20 5.43 24.00
CA GLU A 141 -0.02 4.09 24.58
C GLU A 141 0.76 3.19 23.61
N MET A 142 0.50 3.29 22.30
CA MET A 142 1.28 2.59 21.29
C MET A 142 2.74 3.03 21.30
N LYS A 143 3.02 4.34 21.38
CA LYS A 143 4.38 4.90 21.52
C LYS A 143 5.10 4.32 22.71
N LYS A 144 4.40 4.18 23.83
CA LYS A 144 4.98 3.59 25.04
C LYS A 144 5.40 2.14 24.80
N ILE A 145 4.53 1.30 24.25
CA ILE A 145 4.83 -0.12 23.98
C ILE A 145 5.98 -0.27 22.99
N VAL A 146 5.99 0.51 21.91
CA VAL A 146 7.06 0.48 20.90
C VAL A 146 8.39 0.89 21.53
N ASN A 147 8.42 1.99 22.31
CA ASN A 147 9.65 2.45 22.97
C ASN A 147 10.16 1.48 24.03
N GLU A 148 9.28 0.88 24.84
CA GLU A 148 9.65 -0.15 25.82
C GLU A 148 10.30 -1.37 25.17
N ASN A 149 9.82 -1.76 23.98
CA ASN A 149 10.41 -2.87 23.23
C ASN A 149 11.70 -2.48 22.50
N ILE A 150 11.80 -1.24 22.00
CA ILE A 150 13.04 -0.70 21.41
C ILE A 150 14.18 -0.69 22.45
N GLN A 151 13.89 -0.29 23.70
CA GLN A 151 14.90 -0.24 24.77
C GLN A 151 15.51 -1.60 25.10
N ARG A 152 14.84 -2.70 24.75
CA ARG A 152 15.35 -4.07 24.91
C ARG A 152 16.35 -4.45 23.81
N LEU A 153 16.48 -3.63 22.77
CA LEU A 153 17.39 -3.83 21.67
C LEU A 153 18.63 -2.94 21.83
N GLN A 154 19.81 -3.51 21.62
CA GLN A 154 21.05 -2.76 21.45
C GLN A 154 21.10 -2.23 20.01
N ILE A 155 20.44 -1.10 19.75
CA ILE A 155 20.37 -0.45 18.44
C ILE A 155 20.62 1.06 18.56
N THR A 156 20.96 1.68 17.44
CA THR A 156 21.23 3.11 17.33
C THR A 156 19.95 3.95 17.41
N ALA A 157 20.12 5.25 17.62
CA ALA A 157 19.01 6.21 17.61
C ALA A 157 18.33 6.30 16.24
N ALA A 158 19.09 6.13 15.15
CA ALA A 158 18.56 6.11 13.79
C ALA A 158 17.66 4.87 13.56
N GLU A 159 18.16 3.68 13.88
CA GLU A 159 17.37 2.43 13.80
C GLU A 159 16.12 2.48 14.71
N SER A 160 16.24 3.11 15.88
CA SER A 160 15.08 3.33 16.77
C SER A 160 14.04 4.26 16.14
N ALA A 161 14.45 5.28 15.38
CA ALA A 161 13.55 6.17 14.68
C ALA A 161 12.84 5.45 13.52
N GLU A 162 13.57 4.65 12.75
CA GLU A 162 13.02 3.83 11.66
C GLU A 162 12.01 2.79 12.17
N ILE A 163 12.30 2.09 13.27
CA ILE A 163 11.34 1.15 13.88
C ILE A 163 10.06 1.88 14.30
N ARG A 164 10.17 3.07 14.91
CA ARG A 164 8.98 3.85 15.27
C ARG A 164 8.16 4.18 14.03
N GLN A 165 8.79 4.76 13.00
CA GLN A 165 8.09 5.13 11.77
C GLN A 165 7.39 3.92 11.14
N PHE A 166 8.08 2.79 11.06
CA PHE A 166 7.52 1.54 10.55
C PHE A 166 6.31 1.07 11.37
N MET A 167 6.45 0.96 12.70
CA MET A 167 5.37 0.46 13.56
C MET A 167 4.14 1.39 13.52
N PHE A 168 4.35 2.71 13.53
CA PHE A 168 3.22 3.64 13.45
C PHE A 168 2.51 3.59 12.11
N GLY A 169 3.25 3.52 11.01
CA GLY A 169 2.61 3.43 9.71
C GLY A 169 1.93 2.07 9.49
N VAL A 170 2.44 0.96 10.04
CA VAL A 170 1.76 -0.36 9.97
C VAL A 170 0.43 -0.34 10.71
N TYR A 171 0.40 0.19 11.94
CA TYR A 171 -0.79 0.09 12.77
C TYR A 171 -1.83 1.18 12.52
N ARG A 172 -1.47 2.31 11.88
CA ARG A 172 -2.44 3.32 11.41
C ARG A 172 -3.10 2.97 10.06
N ILE A 173 -2.90 1.75 9.56
CA ILE A 173 -3.54 1.22 8.34
C ILE A 173 -4.84 0.46 8.63
N LEU A 174 -5.06 0.02 9.88
CA LEU A 174 -6.25 -0.71 10.33
C LEU A 174 -7.24 0.24 11.01
#